data_AF-A0AAX2J5I3-F1
#
_entry.id   AF-A0AAX2J5I3-F1
#
_cell.length_a   1.000
_cell.length_b   1.000
_cell.length_c   1.000
_cell.angle_alpha   90.00
_cell.angle_beta   90.00
_cell.angle_gamma   90.00
#
_symmetry.space_group_name_H-M   'P 1'
#
loop_
_entity.id
_entity.type
_entity.pdbx_description
1 polymer ?
#
loop_
_entity_poly.entity_id
_entity_poly.type
_entity_poly.pdbx_seq_one_letter_code
_entity_poly.pdbx_strand_id
1 'polypeptide(L)'
;MNFIKNIPVYIISADLLASVFFNIKDALLPTATPLPSDQLPVSPEFAFGWIQVGINGVMVLLILWAMWALLRLKKYGDAGETLAMTLPRAFASLIVLAFSVPATWLWFNALWDLLIHQRQTISFTSLRYLIVAGCLPYLLWLFLSVWYRQHRLRHQKQSALFSVQTKVPENFHSPD
;
A
#
# COMPACT_ATOMS: atom_id res chain seq x y z
N MET A 1 -15.20 10.75 5.32
CA MET A 1 -14.38 9.64 4.76
C MET A 1 -15.26 8.42 4.86
N ASN A 2 -15.68 7.82 3.74
CA ASN A 2 -16.71 6.77 3.76
C ASN A 2 -16.11 5.46 4.28
N PHE A 3 -16.44 5.11 5.52
CA PHE A 3 -15.91 3.95 6.24
C PHE A 3 -16.08 2.64 5.44
N ILE A 4 -17.26 2.44 4.84
CA ILE A 4 -17.61 1.23 4.09
C ILE A 4 -16.68 1.03 2.87
N LYS A 5 -16.34 2.10 2.15
CA LYS A 5 -15.46 1.99 0.97
C LYS A 5 -14.04 1.59 1.35
N ASN A 6 -13.60 1.91 2.56
CA ASN A 6 -12.22 1.66 2.99
C ASN A 6 -12.08 0.38 3.83
N ILE A 7 -13.13 -0.45 3.95
CA ILE A 7 -13.09 -1.73 4.66
C ILE A 7 -11.87 -2.59 4.27
N PRO A 8 -11.54 -2.78 2.98
CA PRO A 8 -10.38 -3.61 2.60
C PRO A 8 -9.06 -3.08 3.16
N VAL A 9 -8.90 -1.75 3.26
CA VAL A 9 -7.71 -1.12 3.84
C VAL A 9 -7.61 -1.40 5.33
N TYR A 10 -8.74 -1.36 6.04
CA TYR A 10 -8.77 -1.66 7.47
C TYR A 10 -8.50 -3.14 7.76
N ILE A 11 -9.02 -4.04 6.92
CA ILE A 11 -8.75 -5.48 7.02
C ILE A 11 -7.25 -5.76 6.88
N ILE A 12 -6.61 -5.22 5.84
CA ILE A 12 -5.15 -5.37 5.63
C ILE A 12 -4.37 -4.76 6.80
N SER A 13 -4.79 -3.58 7.28
CA SER A 13 -4.14 -2.92 8.41
C SER A 13 -4.21 -3.76 9.69
N ALA A 14 -5.37 -4.34 9.99
CA ALA A 14 -5.57 -5.21 11.14
C ALA A 14 -4.73 -6.49 11.03
N ASP A 15 -4.65 -7.08 9.83
CA ASP A 15 -3.82 -8.26 9.58
C ASP A 15 -2.32 -7.99 9.77
N LEU A 16 -1.84 -6.85 9.29
CA LEU A 16 -0.45 -6.43 9.47
C LEU A 16 -0.11 -6.24 10.95
N LEU A 17 -1.00 -5.58 11.71
CA LEU A 17 -0.83 -5.40 13.16
C LEU A 17 -0.88 -6.73 13.90
N ALA A 18 -1.79 -7.63 13.53
CA ALA A 18 -1.86 -8.98 14.08
C ALA A 18 -0.56 -9.75 13.81
N SER A 19 0.03 -9.60 12.61
CA SER A 19 1.31 -10.23 12.27
C SER A 19 2.46 -9.72 13.15
N VAL A 20 2.52 -8.42 13.45
CA VAL A 20 3.50 -7.88 14.42
C VAL A 20 3.27 -8.46 15.80
N PHE A 21 2.01 -8.53 16.25
CA PHE A 21 1.67 -9.13 17.54
C PHE A 21 2.12 -10.58 17.63
N PHE A 22 1.93 -11.39 16.59
CA PHE A 22 2.43 -12.76 16.55
C PHE A 22 3.96 -12.82 16.58
N ASN A 23 4.67 -11.98 15.82
CA ASN A 23 6.13 -11.91 15.88
C ASN A 23 6.63 -11.55 17.30
N ILE A 24 5.99 -10.60 17.98
CA ILE A 24 6.33 -10.23 19.36
C ILE A 24 6.10 -11.42 20.30
N LYS A 25 4.95 -12.09 20.17
CA LYS A 25 4.62 -13.28 20.96
C LYS A 25 5.66 -14.38 20.78
N ASP A 26 6.09 -14.62 19.55
CA ASP A 26 7.07 -15.67 19.23
C ASP A 26 8.48 -15.30 19.72
N ALA A 27 8.85 -14.01 19.72
CA ALA A 27 10.10 -13.54 20.30
C ALA A 27 10.09 -13.58 21.85
N LEU A 28 8.93 -13.41 22.48
CA LEU A 28 8.75 -13.49 23.94
C LEU A 28 8.67 -14.94 24.46
N LEU A 29 8.19 -15.86 23.63
CA LEU A 29 8.06 -17.28 23.94
C LEU A 29 8.93 -18.10 22.97
N PRO A 30 10.27 -18.00 23.03
CA PRO A 30 11.11 -18.85 22.21
C PRO A 30 10.74 -20.31 22.50
N THR A 31 10.42 -21.07 21.45
CA THR A 31 10.25 -22.52 21.57
C THR A 31 11.49 -23.04 22.29
N ALA A 32 11.31 -23.68 23.44
CA ALA A 32 12.41 -24.06 24.34
C ALA A 32 13.36 -25.04 23.64
N THR A 33 14.31 -24.51 22.87
CA THR A 33 15.48 -25.23 22.41
C THR A 33 16.39 -25.44 23.62
N PRO A 34 16.96 -26.64 23.80
CA PRO A 34 17.80 -26.93 24.95
C PRO A 34 18.94 -25.91 25.02
N LEU A 35 19.17 -25.36 26.23
CA LEU A 35 20.17 -24.32 26.49
C LEU A 35 21.51 -24.68 25.84
N PRO A 36 22.14 -23.76 25.08
CA PRO A 36 23.54 -23.89 24.71
C PRO A 36 24.39 -24.06 25.98
N SER A 37 25.36 -24.95 25.93
CA SER A 37 26.29 -25.32 27.03
C SER A 37 27.12 -24.15 27.60
N ASP A 38 27.02 -22.96 27.01
CA ASP A 38 28.04 -21.91 27.12
C ASP A 38 27.74 -20.81 28.15
N GLN A 39 26.67 -20.91 28.95
CA GLN A 39 26.42 -20.00 30.10
C GLN A 39 26.45 -18.49 29.78
N LEU A 40 26.28 -18.08 28.52
CA LEU A 40 26.15 -16.65 28.18
C LEU A 40 24.75 -16.12 28.57
N PRO A 41 24.65 -14.90 29.14
CA PRO A 41 23.42 -14.34 29.71
C PRO A 41 22.34 -13.97 28.67
N VAL A 42 22.64 -14.08 27.37
CA VAL A 42 21.67 -13.88 26.29
C VAL A 42 21.97 -14.92 25.22
N SER A 43 21.04 -15.84 24.97
CA SER A 43 21.23 -16.80 23.90
C SER A 43 21.07 -16.11 22.53
N PRO A 44 21.89 -16.47 21.53
CA PRO A 44 21.82 -15.86 20.20
C PRO A 44 20.41 -15.90 19.59
N GLU A 45 19.65 -16.98 19.82
CA GLU A 45 18.27 -17.10 19.30
C GLU A 45 17.33 -16.00 19.81
N PHE A 46 17.52 -15.52 21.04
CA PHE A 46 16.71 -14.44 21.60
C PHE A 46 17.00 -13.10 20.89
N ALA A 47 18.28 -12.78 20.68
CA ALA A 47 18.68 -11.56 19.99
C ALA A 47 18.21 -11.52 18.53
N PHE A 48 18.29 -12.65 17.81
CA PHE A 48 17.79 -12.75 16.43
C PHE A 48 16.27 -12.61 16.34
N GLY A 49 15.52 -13.16 17.31
CA GLY A 49 14.06 -12.99 17.39
C GLY A 49 13.64 -11.52 17.45
N TRP A 50 14.32 -10.71 18.27
CA TRP A 50 14.03 -9.28 18.39
C TRP A 50 14.41 -8.47 17.15
N ILE A 51 15.49 -8.84 16.45
CA ILE A 51 15.83 -8.22 15.16
C ILE A 51 14.71 -8.45 14.15
N GLN A 52 14.16 -9.67 14.09
CA GLN A 52 13.04 -9.99 13.21
C GLN A 52 11.78 -9.19 13.56
N VAL A 53 11.46 -9.06 14.86
CA VAL A 53 10.36 -8.19 15.32
C VAL A 53 10.58 -6.75 14.87
N GLY A 54 11.81 -6.23 15.02
CA GLY A 54 12.18 -4.88 14.58
C GLY A 54 11.97 -4.69 13.07
N ILE A 55 12.52 -5.59 12.25
CA ILE A 55 12.42 -5.52 10.78
C ILE A 55 10.96 -5.63 10.33
N ASN A 56 10.22 -6.62 10.82
CA ASN A 56 8.82 -6.84 10.47
C ASN A 56 7.93 -5.67 10.94
N GLY A 57 8.23 -5.10 12.12
CA GLY A 57 7.56 -3.92 12.65
C GLY A 57 7.77 -2.68 11.77
N VAL A 58 9.01 -2.42 11.34
CA VAL A 58 9.32 -1.30 10.44
C VAL A 58 8.62 -1.47 9.09
N MET A 59 8.65 -2.67 8.51
CA MET A 59 7.94 -2.96 7.27
C MET A 59 6.44 -2.66 7.39
N VAL A 60 5.80 -3.14 8.46
CA VAL A 60 4.38 -2.91 8.73
C VAL A 60 4.08 -1.42 8.88
N LEU A 61 4.90 -0.67 9.63
CA LEU A 61 4.75 0.77 9.78
C LEU A 61 4.84 1.51 8.44
N LEU A 62 5.78 1.13 7.57
CA LEU A 62 5.92 1.72 6.24
C LEU A 62 4.70 1.45 5.36
N ILE A 63 4.15 0.23 5.40
CA ILE A 63 2.95 -0.13 4.63
C ILE A 63 1.72 0.62 5.16
N LEU A 64 1.53 0.67 6.48
CA LEU A 64 0.44 1.43 7.11
C LEU A 64 0.51 2.92 6.75
N TRP A 65 1.71 3.50 6.83
CA TRP A 65 1.94 4.89 6.43
C TRP A 65 1.64 5.11 4.95
N ALA A 66 2.06 4.20 4.07
CA ALA A 66 1.80 4.27 2.64
C ALA A 66 0.29 4.21 2.32
N MET A 67 -0.45 3.30 2.96
CA MET A 67 -1.91 3.21 2.82
C MET A 67 -2.60 4.49 3.32
N TRP A 68 -2.16 5.03 4.46
CA TRP A 68 -2.70 6.27 4.99
C TRP A 68 -2.42 7.48 4.09
N ALA A 69 -1.21 7.58 3.52
CA ALA A 69 -0.86 8.59 2.54
C ALA A 69 -1.76 8.47 1.29
N LEU A 70 -2.00 7.25 0.81
CA LEU A 70 -2.85 7.00 -0.35
C LEU A 70 -4.31 7.43 -0.09
N LEU A 71 -4.86 7.11 1.09
CA LEU A 71 -6.20 7.57 1.49
C LEU A 71 -6.29 9.10 1.58
N ARG A 72 -5.24 9.77 2.06
CA ARG A 72 -5.16 11.23 2.03
C ARG A 72 -5.17 11.75 0.60
N LEU A 73 -4.36 11.20 -0.30
CA LEU A 73 -4.36 11.60 -1.72
C LEU A 73 -5.74 11.44 -2.36
N LYS A 74 -6.45 10.36 -2.03
CA LYS A 74 -7.82 10.14 -2.48
C LYS A 74 -8.75 11.24 -1.98
N LYS A 75 -8.72 11.56 -0.68
CA LYS A 75 -9.55 12.61 -0.08
C LYS A 75 -9.34 13.97 -0.76
N TYR A 76 -8.09 14.35 -1.03
CA TYR A 76 -7.80 15.62 -1.69
C TYR A 76 -8.18 15.62 -3.18
N GLY A 77 -7.95 14.53 -3.89
CA GLY A 77 -8.43 14.37 -5.26
C GLY A 77 -9.96 14.45 -5.33
N ASP A 78 -10.65 13.90 -4.33
CA ASP A 78 -12.09 13.99 -4.17
C ASP A 78 -12.59 15.43 -3.96
N ALA A 79 -11.80 16.27 -3.29
CA ALA A 79 -12.03 17.71 -3.13
C ALA A 79 -11.67 18.54 -4.38
N GLY A 80 -11.16 17.92 -5.46
CA GLY A 80 -10.76 18.62 -6.69
C GLY A 80 -9.40 19.34 -6.60
N GLU A 81 -8.66 19.14 -5.51
CA GLU A 81 -7.36 19.76 -5.32
C GLU A 81 -6.27 18.97 -6.05
N THR A 82 -5.43 19.67 -6.81
CA THR A 82 -4.24 19.08 -7.41
C THR A 82 -3.13 19.06 -6.39
N LEU A 83 -2.81 17.88 -5.87
CA LEU A 83 -1.66 17.73 -5.01
C LEU A 83 -0.38 17.57 -5.84
N ALA A 84 0.63 18.36 -5.49
CA ALA A 84 1.99 18.12 -5.94
C ALA A 84 2.41 16.70 -5.52
N MET A 85 2.99 15.96 -6.46
CA MET A 85 3.55 14.64 -6.17
C MET A 85 4.87 14.87 -5.45
N THR A 86 4.79 15.00 -4.12
CA THR A 86 6.00 15.11 -3.30
C THR A 86 6.69 13.75 -3.20
N LEU A 87 8.01 13.76 -3.06
CA LEU A 87 8.84 12.55 -2.93
C LEU A 87 8.25 11.48 -1.97
N PRO A 88 7.79 11.82 -0.74
CA PRO A 88 7.19 10.82 0.16
C PRO A 88 5.90 10.18 -0.40
N ARG A 89 5.10 10.92 -1.17
CA ARG A 89 3.87 10.38 -1.78
C ARG A 89 4.17 9.41 -2.93
N ALA A 90 5.26 9.66 -3.65
CA ALA A 90 5.77 8.74 -4.67
C ALA A 90 6.24 7.42 -4.03
N PHE A 91 7.01 7.50 -2.94
CA PHE A 91 7.41 6.30 -2.20
C PHE A 91 6.22 5.52 -1.64
N ALA A 92 5.24 6.21 -1.04
CA ALA A 92 4.01 5.56 -0.56
C ALA A 92 3.28 4.82 -1.70
N SER A 93 3.20 5.44 -2.87
CA SER A 93 2.59 4.83 -4.06
C SER A 93 3.36 3.59 -4.53
N LEU A 94 4.70 3.67 -4.56
CA LEU A 94 5.58 2.58 -4.95
C LEU A 94 5.45 1.40 -3.99
N ILE A 95 5.42 1.66 -2.67
CA ILE A 95 5.21 0.63 -1.65
C ILE A 95 3.88 -0.10 -1.91
N VAL A 96 2.77 0.64 -2.06
CA VAL A 96 1.45 0.00 -2.32
C VAL A 96 1.46 -0.82 -3.60
N LEU A 97 2.10 -0.33 -4.67
CA LEU A 97 2.25 -1.05 -5.93
C LEU A 97 3.08 -2.33 -5.78
N ALA A 98 4.20 -2.27 -5.04
CA ALA A 98 5.10 -3.39 -4.83
C ALA A 98 4.40 -4.59 -4.17
N PHE A 99 3.42 -4.35 -3.30
CA PHE A 99 2.62 -5.41 -2.68
C PHE A 99 1.36 -5.78 -3.49
N SER A 100 0.70 -4.81 -4.13
CA SER A 100 -0.59 -5.05 -4.78
C SER A 100 -0.49 -5.63 -6.19
N VAL A 101 0.56 -5.30 -6.94
CA VAL A 101 0.76 -5.80 -8.32
C VAL A 101 1.02 -7.30 -8.35
N PRO A 102 1.99 -7.85 -7.57
CA PRO A 102 2.21 -9.30 -7.56
C PRO A 102 0.99 -10.07 -7.08
N ALA A 103 0.27 -9.55 -6.08
CA ALA A 103 -0.95 -10.17 -5.57
C ALA A 103 -2.05 -10.23 -6.64
N THR A 104 -2.24 -9.17 -7.43
CA THR A 104 -3.23 -9.14 -8.51
C THR A 104 -2.83 -10.11 -9.64
N TRP A 105 -1.54 -10.21 -9.94
CA TRP A 105 -1.02 -11.18 -10.90
C TRP A 105 -1.28 -12.62 -10.47
N LEU A 106 -1.09 -12.94 -9.18
CA LEU A 106 -1.41 -14.26 -8.64
C LEU A 106 -2.90 -14.58 -8.74
N TRP A 107 -3.78 -13.63 -8.47
CA TRP A 107 -5.23 -13.81 -8.68
C TRP A 107 -5.58 -14.04 -10.15
N PHE A 108 -4.92 -13.34 -11.06
CA PHE A 108 -5.11 -13.55 -12.50
C PHE A 108 -4.72 -14.97 -12.92
N ASN A 109 -3.55 -15.45 -12.49
CA ASN A 109 -3.12 -16.83 -12.77
C ASN A 109 -4.04 -17.87 -12.12
N ALA A 110 -4.48 -17.65 -10.87
CA ALA A 110 -5.41 -18.55 -10.19
C ALA A 110 -6.76 -18.65 -10.92
N LEU A 111 -7.28 -17.52 -11.44
CA LEU A 111 -8.48 -17.51 -12.29
C LEU A 111 -8.24 -18.21 -13.63
N TRP A 112 -7.08 -17.98 -14.26
CA TRP A 112 -6.69 -18.61 -15.52
C TRP A 112 -6.61 -20.13 -15.39
N ASP A 113 -5.96 -20.63 -14.34
CA ASP A 113 -5.85 -22.06 -14.04
C ASP A 113 -7.20 -22.70 -13.71
N LEU A 114 -8.08 -21.97 -13.02
CA LEU A 114 -9.42 -22.45 -12.72
C LEU A 114 -10.27 -22.57 -14.00
N LEU A 115 -10.18 -21.59 -14.91
CA LEU A 115 -11.00 -21.53 -16.13
C LEU A 115 -10.51 -22.49 -17.22
N ILE A 116 -9.19 -22.61 -17.40
CA ILE A 116 -8.60 -23.37 -18.52
C ILE A 116 -8.19 -24.77 -18.09
N HIS A 117 -7.54 -24.90 -16.93
CA HIS A 117 -7.00 -26.19 -16.47
C HIS A 117 -7.94 -26.92 -15.50
N GLN A 118 -9.04 -26.28 -15.06
CA GLN A 118 -9.95 -26.78 -14.02
C GLN A 118 -9.24 -27.23 -12.72
N ARG A 119 -8.03 -26.74 -12.47
CA ARG A 119 -7.28 -27.07 -11.25
C ARG A 119 -7.57 -26.05 -10.18
N GLN A 120 -7.97 -26.53 -9.00
CA GLN A 120 -8.10 -25.68 -7.82
C GLN A 120 -6.71 -25.39 -7.25
N THR A 121 -6.16 -24.22 -7.58
CA THR A 121 -4.90 -23.71 -7.03
C THR A 121 -5.12 -22.84 -5.78
N ILE A 122 -6.38 -22.55 -5.44
CA ILE A 122 -6.75 -21.77 -4.26
C ILE A 122 -6.83 -22.69 -3.04
N SER A 123 -5.91 -22.50 -2.10
CA SER A 123 -5.95 -23.19 -0.81
C SER A 123 -6.89 -22.47 0.16
N PHE A 124 -7.87 -23.21 0.70
CA PHE A 124 -8.79 -22.73 1.74
C PHE A 124 -8.31 -23.02 3.16
N THR A 125 -7.11 -23.57 3.33
CA THR A 125 -6.56 -23.96 4.63
C THR A 125 -6.45 -22.79 5.60
N SER A 126 -6.17 -21.59 5.09
CA SER A 126 -5.96 -20.40 5.90
C SER A 126 -6.81 -19.24 5.41
N LEU A 127 -8.07 -19.23 5.86
CA LEU A 127 -9.09 -18.23 5.50
C LEU A 127 -8.61 -16.78 5.73
N ARG A 128 -7.79 -16.56 6.77
CA ARG A 128 -7.11 -15.28 7.06
C ARG A 128 -6.33 -14.75 5.84
N TYR A 129 -5.46 -15.56 5.26
CA TYR A 129 -4.64 -15.14 4.13
C TYR A 129 -5.47 -14.96 2.85
N LEU A 130 -6.52 -15.76 2.67
CA LEU A 130 -7.43 -15.63 1.54
C LEU A 130 -8.18 -14.29 1.56
N ILE A 131 -8.67 -13.87 2.73
CA ILE A 131 -9.34 -12.58 2.92
C ILE A 131 -8.40 -11.42 2.58
N VAL A 132 -7.17 -11.45 3.12
CA VAL A 132 -6.16 -10.40 2.88
C VAL A 132 -5.75 -10.37 1.40
N ALA A 133 -5.52 -11.54 0.80
CA ALA A 133 -5.25 -11.69 -0.62
C ALA A 133 -6.37 -11.09 -1.47
N GLY A 134 -7.64 -11.32 -1.13
CA GLY A 134 -8.78 -10.73 -1.84
C GLY A 134 -8.88 -9.20 -1.69
N CYS A 135 -8.32 -8.63 -0.62
CA CYS A 135 -8.31 -7.18 -0.39
C CYS A 135 -7.19 -6.45 -1.18
N LEU A 136 -6.11 -7.14 -1.56
CA LEU A 136 -4.96 -6.55 -2.26
C LEU A 136 -5.29 -5.99 -3.67
N PRO A 137 -6.06 -6.68 -4.52
CA PRO A 137 -6.51 -6.12 -5.80
C PRO A 137 -7.31 -4.81 -5.64
N TYR A 138 -8.05 -4.67 -4.53
CA TYR A 138 -8.76 -3.44 -4.23
C TYR A 138 -7.81 -2.26 -3.98
N LEU A 139 -6.66 -2.48 -3.32
CA LEU A 139 -5.64 -1.45 -3.15
C LEU A 139 -5.07 -0.97 -4.49
N LEU A 140 -4.81 -1.89 -5.42
CA LEU A 140 -4.35 -1.56 -6.76
C LEU A 140 -5.38 -0.69 -7.50
N TRP A 141 -6.66 -1.09 -7.44
CA TRP A 141 -7.76 -0.33 -8.02
C TRP A 141 -7.87 1.07 -7.40
N LEU A 142 -7.75 1.17 -6.08
CA LEU A 142 -7.79 2.45 -5.36
C LEU A 142 -6.65 3.35 -5.81
N PHE A 143 -5.42 2.83 -5.89
CA PHE A 143 -4.27 3.55 -6.40
C PHE A 143 -4.53 4.09 -7.82
N LEU A 144 -5.01 3.24 -8.73
CA LEU A 144 -5.32 3.61 -10.10
C LEU A 144 -6.37 4.72 -10.16
N SER A 145 -7.42 4.63 -9.33
CA SER A 145 -8.48 5.65 -9.26
C SER A 145 -7.94 7.03 -8.86
N VAL A 146 -7.00 7.06 -7.90
CA VAL A 146 -6.34 8.29 -7.45
C VAL A 146 -5.43 8.83 -8.56
N TRP A 147 -4.65 7.96 -9.18
CA TRP A 147 -3.74 8.31 -10.27
C TRP A 147 -4.49 8.93 -11.45
N TYR A 148 -5.51 8.25 -11.97
CA TYR A 148 -6.34 8.75 -13.07
C TYR A 148 -6.99 10.09 -12.74
N ARG A 149 -7.51 10.25 -11.51
CA ARG A 149 -8.15 11.51 -11.10
C ARG A 149 -7.15 12.66 -11.02
N GLN A 150 -5.96 12.44 -10.45
CA GLN A 150 -4.93 13.46 -10.42
C GLN A 150 -4.42 13.82 -11.82
N HIS A 151 -4.25 12.83 -12.69
CA HIS A 151 -3.87 13.06 -14.08
C HIS A 151 -4.90 13.93 -14.80
N ARG A 152 -6.20 13.60 -14.68
CA ARG A 152 -7.29 14.39 -15.26
C ARG A 152 -7.31 15.84 -14.76
N LEU A 153 -7.16 16.06 -13.46
CA LEU A 153 -7.14 17.41 -12.87
C LEU A 153 -5.94 18.24 -13.35
N ARG A 154 -4.77 17.60 -13.55
CA ARG A 154 -3.59 18.28 -14.10
C ARG A 154 -3.79 18.72 -15.54
N HIS A 155 -4.34 17.84 -16.38
CA HIS A 155 -4.68 18.17 -17.77
C HIS A 155 -5.68 19.32 -17.88
N GLN A 156 -6.69 19.36 -17.01
CA GLN A 156 -7.66 20.47 -16.96
C GLN A 156 -7.03 21.79 -16.55
N LYS A 157 -6.13 21.80 -15.56
CA LYS A 157 -5.44 23.04 -15.16
C LYS A 157 -4.49 23.57 -16.23
N GLN A 158 -3.76 22.70 -16.92
CA GLN A 158 -2.87 23.11 -18.01
C GLN A 158 -3.64 23.70 -19.19
N SER A 159 -4.74 23.08 -19.59
CA SER A 159 -5.61 23.60 -20.67
C SER A 159 -6.27 24.94 -20.29
N ALA A 160 -6.69 25.10 -19.03
CA ALA A 160 -7.21 26.38 -18.54
C ALA A 160 -6.13 27.48 -18.57
N LEU A 161 -4.91 27.22 -18.08
CA LEU A 161 -3.81 28.19 -18.11
C LEU A 161 -3.43 28.60 -19.54
N PHE A 162 -3.35 27.64 -20.46
CA PHE A 162 -3.06 27.92 -21.86
C PHE A 162 -4.14 28.81 -22.51
N SER A 163 -5.42 28.57 -22.20
CA SER A 163 -6.53 29.40 -22.71
C SER A 163 -6.58 30.82 -22.15
N VAL A 164 -6.02 31.05 -20.95
CA VAL A 164 -5.89 32.39 -20.36
C VAL A 164 -4.70 33.12 -20.99
N GLN A 165 -3.55 32.44 -21.18
CA GLN A 165 -2.37 33.00 -21.83
C GLN A 165 -2.69 33.47 -23.26
N THR A 166 -3.45 32.70 -24.04
CA THR A 166 -3.83 33.06 -25.42
C THR A 166 -4.90 34.16 -25.49
N LYS A 167 -5.55 34.49 -24.37
CA LYS A 167 -6.55 35.56 -24.29
C LYS A 167 -5.99 36.91 -23.80
N VAL A 168 -4.74 36.99 -23.36
CA VAL A 168 -4.10 38.29 -23.05
C VAL A 168 -3.84 38.99 -24.38
N PRO A 169 -4.59 40.05 -24.74
CA PRO A 169 -4.39 40.73 -26.01
C PRO A 169 -3.06 41.48 -25.96
N GLU A 170 -2.33 41.39 -27.07
CA GLU A 170 -1.12 42.13 -27.43
C GLU A 170 -1.43 43.63 -27.65
N ASN A 171 -2.16 44.25 -26.71
CA ASN A 171 -2.42 45.69 -26.67
C ASN A 171 -1.49 46.33 -25.63
N PHE A 172 -0.17 46.19 -25.82
CA PHE A 172 0.78 47.18 -25.32
C PHE A 172 1.21 48.03 -26.51
N HIS A 173 0.32 48.98 -26.81
CA HIS A 173 0.58 50.09 -27.70
C HIS A 173 1.77 50.87 -27.13
N SER A 174 2.89 50.90 -27.86
CA SER A 174 3.95 51.87 -27.63
C SER A 174 3.37 53.25 -27.99
N PRO A 175 3.33 54.23 -27.06
CA PRO A 175 3.07 55.61 -27.45
C PRO A 175 4.33 56.15 -28.13
N ASP A 176 4.08 56.91 -29.19
CA ASP A 176 5.06 57.66 -29.98
C ASP A 176 5.92 58.62 -29.13
#